data_AF-A0A6P0TTY3-F1
#
_entry.id   AF-A0A6P0TTY3-F1
#
_cell.length_a   1.000
_cell.length_b   1.000
_cell.length_c   1.000
_cell.angle_alpha   90.00
_cell.angle_beta   90.00
_cell.angle_gamma   90.00
#
_symmetry.space_group_name_H-M   'P 1'
#
loop_
_entity.id
_entity.type
_entity.pdbx_description
1 polymer ?
#
loop_
_entity_poly.entity_id
_entity_poly.type
_entity_poly.pdbx_seq_one_letter_code
_entity_poly.pdbx_strand_id
1 'polypeptide(L)'
;MEGKQLSLFPNLENQKDKNYHKKAKLGRYEKIQYELNNNDSDPYKKFIKIEEKPILKSDYKFIDLFCGAGGMTQGLVQAGFKPIASVEENSIASATHRKNF
;
A
#
# COMPACT_ATOMS: atom_id res chain seq x y z
N MET A 1 61.25 -48.90 3.45
CA MET A 1 60.66 -48.16 2.31
C MET A 1 59.41 -47.49 2.84
N GLU A 2 59.43 -46.17 3.01
CA GLU A 2 58.25 -45.39 3.42
C GLU A 2 57.48 -44.93 2.16
N GLY A 3 56.17 -45.17 2.16
CA GLY A 3 55.30 -44.83 1.04
C GLY A 3 55.02 -43.33 0.99
N LYS A 4 55.34 -42.70 -0.14
CA LYS A 4 55.03 -41.29 -0.40
C LYS A 4 53.59 -41.18 -0.91
N GLN A 5 52.69 -40.63 -0.09
CA GLN A 5 51.31 -40.35 -0.50
C GLN A 5 51.30 -39.18 -1.49
N LEU A 6 50.90 -39.46 -2.74
CA LEU A 6 50.71 -38.45 -3.77
C LEU A 6 49.23 -38.04 -3.77
N SER A 7 48.92 -36.82 -3.34
CA SER A 7 47.58 -36.24 -3.43
C SER A 7 47.20 -36.00 -4.89
N LEU A 8 46.09 -36.59 -5.34
CA LEU A 8 45.52 -36.49 -6.69
C LEU A 8 44.98 -35.09 -7.06
N PHE A 9 44.96 -34.15 -6.10
CA PHE A 9 44.48 -32.79 -6.32
C PHE A 9 45.63 -31.81 -6.07
N PRO A 10 46.28 -31.29 -7.12
CA PRO A 10 47.27 -30.24 -6.96
C PRO A 10 46.51 -28.97 -6.56
N ASN A 11 46.92 -28.38 -5.44
CA ASN A 11 46.53 -27.05 -4.92
C ASN A 11 45.63 -26.23 -5.87
N LEU A 12 44.33 -26.50 -5.83
CA LEU A 12 43.29 -25.54 -6.20
C LEU A 12 42.83 -24.78 -4.95
N GLU A 13 43.73 -24.58 -4.00
CA GLU A 13 43.67 -23.44 -3.10
C GLU A 13 44.21 -22.23 -3.86
N ASN A 14 43.37 -21.62 -4.68
CA ASN A 14 43.37 -20.18 -4.99
C ASN A 14 42.42 -19.90 -6.15
N GLN A 15 41.15 -19.75 -5.82
CA GLN A 15 40.28 -18.68 -6.31
C GLN A 15 38.93 -18.82 -5.58
N LYS A 16 38.88 -18.32 -4.33
CA LYS A 16 37.60 -17.91 -3.72
C LYS A 16 37.15 -16.69 -4.51
N ASP A 17 36.56 -16.93 -5.66
CA ASP A 17 36.09 -15.88 -6.56
C ASP A 17 34.94 -15.12 -5.90
N LYS A 18 35.31 -13.91 -5.46
CA LYS A 18 34.48 -12.74 -5.13
C LYS A 18 33.46 -12.97 -4.01
N ASN A 19 33.57 -12.13 -2.97
CA ASN A 19 32.59 -11.95 -1.92
C ASN A 19 31.20 -11.62 -2.52
N TYR A 20 30.43 -12.64 -2.91
CA TYR A 20 29.07 -12.48 -3.39
C TYR A 20 28.19 -12.23 -2.18
N HIS A 21 28.01 -10.95 -1.84
CA HIS A 21 26.99 -10.56 -0.88
C HIS A 21 25.62 -10.90 -1.47
N LYS A 22 24.96 -11.92 -0.92
CA LYS A 22 23.58 -12.28 -1.29
C LYS A 22 22.70 -11.06 -1.03
N LYS A 23 22.19 -10.43 -2.09
CA LYS A 23 21.15 -9.41 -1.96
C LYS A 23 19.87 -10.07 -1.48
N ALA A 24 19.24 -9.48 -0.46
CA ALA A 24 17.91 -9.89 -0.03
C ALA A 24 16.96 -9.80 -1.22
N LYS A 25 16.11 -10.82 -1.40
CA LYS A 25 15.05 -10.75 -2.40
C LYS A 25 14.03 -9.72 -1.93
N LEU A 26 13.67 -8.80 -2.81
CA LEU A 26 12.56 -7.88 -2.59
C LEU A 26 11.28 -8.68 -2.29
N GLY A 27 10.50 -8.19 -1.32
CA GLY A 27 9.17 -8.68 -1.06
C GLY A 27 8.24 -8.47 -2.26
N ARG A 28 7.08 -9.13 -2.26
CA ARG A 28 6.12 -9.05 -3.38
C ARG A 28 5.75 -7.61 -3.74
N TYR A 29 5.40 -6.79 -2.74
CA TYR A 29 4.99 -5.41 -2.96
C TYR A 29 6.15 -4.51 -3.38
N GLU A 30 7.32 -4.69 -2.78
CA GLU A 30 8.53 -3.95 -3.14
C GLU A 30 8.94 -4.22 -4.59
N LYS A 31 8.79 -5.47 -5.05
CA LYS A 31 9.03 -5.87 -6.43
C LYS A 31 8.03 -5.20 -7.39
N ILE A 32 6.73 -5.21 -7.07
CA ILE A 32 5.70 -4.54 -7.87
C ILE A 32 5.99 -3.04 -7.97
N GLN A 33 6.34 -2.39 -6.84
CA GLN A 33 6.68 -0.97 -6.84
C GLN A 33 7.94 -0.68 -7.69
N TYR A 34 8.97 -1.52 -7.58
CA TYR A 34 10.16 -1.43 -8.42
C TYR A 34 9.82 -1.58 -9.91
N GLU A 35 8.97 -2.54 -10.26
CA GLU A 35 8.50 -2.75 -11.63
C GLU A 35 7.71 -1.54 -12.16
N LEU A 36 6.77 -1.01 -11.38
CA LEU A 36 5.98 0.17 -11.78
C LEU A 36 6.85 1.44 -11.94
N ASN A 37 7.90 1.58 -11.13
CA ASN A 37 8.79 2.74 -11.18
C ASN A 37 9.82 2.67 -12.31
N ASN A 38 10.38 1.49 -12.58
CA ASN A 38 11.46 1.34 -13.57
C ASN A 38 10.97 0.91 -14.95
N ASN A 39 9.74 0.40 -15.05
CA ASN A 39 9.16 0.01 -16.32
C ASN A 39 8.35 1.18 -16.90
N ASP A 40 9.02 1.98 -17.73
CA ASP A 40 8.41 3.06 -18.53
C ASP A 40 7.88 2.56 -19.89
N SER A 41 7.83 1.24 -20.08
CA SER A 41 7.37 0.64 -21.33
C SER A 41 5.85 0.61 -21.51
N ASP A 42 5.08 1.13 -20.55
CA ASP A 42 3.62 1.21 -20.68
C ASP A 42 3.21 2.50 -21.41
N PRO A 43 2.86 2.43 -22.72
CA PRO A 43 2.45 3.61 -23.48
C PRO A 43 1.14 4.24 -22.97
N TYR A 44 0.41 3.58 -22.07
CA TYR A 44 -0.84 4.07 -21.48
C TYR A 44 -0.69 4.62 -20.06
N LYS A 45 0.55 4.69 -19.54
CA LYS A 45 0.83 5.25 -18.20
C LYS A 45 0.55 6.76 -18.19
N LYS A 46 -0.63 7.14 -17.69
CA LYS A 46 -1.01 8.54 -17.49
C LYS A 46 -0.78 8.95 -16.04
N PHE A 47 0.23 9.78 -15.81
CA PHE A 47 0.37 10.46 -14.53
C PHE A 47 -0.63 11.62 -14.48
N ILE A 48 -1.65 11.47 -13.65
CA ILE A 48 -2.58 12.56 -13.35
C ILE A 48 -1.99 13.30 -12.17
N LYS A 49 -1.59 14.55 -12.39
CA LYS A 49 -1.26 15.45 -11.29
C LYS A 49 -2.55 15.70 -10.52
N ILE A 50 -2.71 15.04 -9.39
CA ILE A 50 -3.81 15.31 -8.47
C ILE A 50 -3.43 16.62 -7.79
N GLU A 51 -3.81 17.74 -8.41
CA GLU A 51 -3.85 19.01 -7.69
C GLU A 51 -4.77 18.81 -6.48
N GLU A 52 -4.38 19.33 -5.32
CA GLU A 52 -5.13 19.16 -4.08
C GLU A 52 -6.60 19.47 -4.34
N LYS A 53 -7.46 18.49 -4.05
CA LYS A 53 -8.90 18.58 -4.30
C LYS A 53 -9.36 19.91 -3.68
N PRO A 54 -9.96 20.84 -4.46
CA PRO A 54 -10.48 22.06 -3.86
C PRO A 54 -11.44 21.62 -2.76
N ILE A 55 -11.27 22.18 -1.56
CA ILE A 55 -12.18 21.93 -0.45
C ILE A 55 -13.54 22.44 -0.93
N LEU A 56 -14.38 21.53 -1.40
CA LEU A 56 -15.71 21.85 -1.88
C LEU A 56 -16.47 22.37 -0.67
N LYS A 57 -16.63 23.68 -0.56
CA LYS A 57 -17.44 24.27 0.50
C LYS A 57 -18.87 24.26 0.00
N SER A 58 -19.61 23.23 0.37
CA SER A 58 -21.05 23.15 0.09
C SER A 58 -21.82 23.72 1.27
N ASP A 59 -22.79 24.58 1.00
CA ASP A 59 -23.72 25.06 2.02
C ASP A 59 -24.98 24.19 2.11
N TYR A 60 -25.06 23.14 1.29
CA TYR A 60 -26.13 22.16 1.35
C TYR A 60 -26.04 21.32 2.61
N LYS A 61 -27.21 21.10 3.18
CA LYS A 61 -27.41 20.31 4.39
C LYS A 61 -28.22 19.06 4.07
N PHE A 62 -28.05 18.02 4.86
CA PHE A 62 -28.77 16.77 4.64
C PHE A 62 -29.15 16.07 5.96
N ILE A 63 -30.05 15.10 5.82
CA ILE A 63 -30.43 14.15 6.86
C ILE A 63 -30.11 12.75 6.32
N ASP A 64 -29.40 11.94 7.10
CA ASP A 64 -29.04 10.56 6.74
C ASP A 64 -30.00 9.58 7.42
N LEU A 65 -30.92 8.99 6.65
CA LEU A 65 -31.88 8.01 7.15
C LEU A 65 -31.35 6.60 6.91
N PHE A 66 -31.42 5.74 7.94
CA PHE A 66 -30.82 4.40 7.93
C PHE A 66 -29.30 4.46 7.72
N CYS A 67 -28.64 5.36 8.47
CA CYS A 67 -27.25 5.74 8.23
C CYS A 67 -26.23 4.64 8.56
N GLY A 68 -26.64 3.58 9.27
CA GLY A 68 -25.77 2.51 9.72
C GLY A 68 -24.59 3.07 10.53
N ALA A 69 -23.36 2.71 10.13
CA ALA A 69 -22.14 3.22 10.74
C ALA A 69 -21.64 4.55 10.14
N GLY A 70 -22.36 5.15 9.18
CA GLY A 70 -22.05 6.47 8.63
C GLY A 70 -21.21 6.47 7.34
N GLY A 71 -21.26 5.41 6.54
CA GLY A 71 -20.51 5.34 5.27
C GLY A 71 -20.94 6.42 4.26
N MET A 72 -22.25 6.63 4.10
CA MET A 72 -22.79 7.68 3.23
C MET A 72 -22.51 9.08 3.80
N THR A 73 -22.75 9.28 5.10
CA THR A 73 -22.37 10.51 5.80
C THR A 73 -20.90 10.88 5.56
N GLN A 74 -19.97 9.92 5.65
CA GLN A 74 -18.54 10.17 5.38
C GLN A 74 -18.30 10.73 3.98
N GLY A 75 -18.91 10.13 2.97
CA GLY A 75 -18.77 10.57 1.58
C GLY A 75 -19.32 11.98 1.36
N LEU A 76 -20.48 12.28 1.95
CA LEU A 76 -21.12 13.60 1.86
C LEU A 76 -20.32 14.68 2.61
N VAL A 77 -19.78 14.36 3.78
CA VAL A 77 -18.89 15.27 4.53
C VAL A 77 -17.60 15.54 3.74
N GLN A 78 -16.98 14.52 3.14
CA GLN A 78 -15.82 14.68 2.27
C GLN A 78 -16.11 15.50 1.00
N ALA A 79 -17.36 15.46 0.53
CA ALA A 79 -17.85 16.30 -0.57
C ALA A 79 -18.27 17.71 -0.12
N GLY A 80 -18.18 18.03 1.17
CA GLY A 80 -18.41 19.36 1.73
C GLY A 80 -19.80 19.62 2.29
N PHE A 81 -20.71 18.64 2.27
CA PHE A 81 -22.07 18.79 2.75
C PHE A 81 -22.11 18.74 4.28
N LYS A 82 -23.12 19.36 4.89
CA LYS A 82 -23.28 19.43 6.35
C LYS A 82 -24.40 18.51 6.83
N PRO A 83 -24.11 17.43 7.59
CA PRO A 83 -25.17 16.62 8.20
C PRO A 83 -25.89 17.43 9.28
N ILE A 84 -27.23 17.39 9.30
CA ILE A 84 -28.05 17.99 10.37
C ILE A 84 -28.51 16.91 11.36
N ALA A 85 -28.89 15.76 10.84
CA ALA A 85 -29.39 14.64 11.64
C ALA A 85 -29.09 13.32 10.93
N SER A 86 -28.89 12.27 11.72
CA SER A 86 -28.79 10.90 11.23
C SER A 86 -29.67 10.00 12.08
N VAL A 87 -30.36 9.05 11.44
CA VAL A 87 -31.29 8.12 12.10
C VAL A 87 -30.87 6.69 11.82
N GLU A 88 -30.65 5.91 12.87
CA GLU A 88 -30.31 4.49 12.82
C GLU A 88 -30.92 3.77 14.01
N GLU A 89 -31.54 2.62 13.75
CA GLU A 89 -32.22 1.78 14.75
C GLU A 89 -31.25 0.80 15.42
N ASN A 90 -30.30 0.25 14.66
CA ASN A 90 -29.34 -0.70 15.20
C ASN A 90 -28.38 -0.01 16.19
N SER A 91 -28.45 -0.42 17.46
CA SER A 91 -27.69 0.20 18.55
C SER A 91 -26.17 0.15 18.35
N ILE A 92 -25.63 -0.92 17.75
CA ILE A 92 -24.20 -1.09 17.50
C ILE A 92 -23.74 -0.17 16.35
N ALA A 93 -24.51 -0.13 15.26
CA ALA A 93 -24.23 0.75 14.13
C ALA A 93 -24.35 2.23 14.54
N SER A 94 -25.42 2.58 15.28
CA SER A 94 -25.63 3.91 15.85
C SER A 94 -24.52 4.33 16.80
N ALA A 95 -24.06 3.44 17.69
CA ALA A 95 -22.90 3.71 18.56
C ALA A 95 -21.62 3.92 17.75
N THR A 96 -21.42 3.15 16.68
CA THR A 96 -20.29 3.32 15.76
C THR A 96 -20.36 4.65 15.04
N HIS A 97 -21.53 5.05 14.53
CA HIS A 97 -21.73 6.33 13.88
C HIS A 97 -21.43 7.50 14.83
N ARG A 98 -22.03 7.52 16.03
CA ARG A 98 -21.83 8.57 17.05
C ARG A 98 -20.38 8.71 17.53
N LYS A 99 -19.57 7.66 17.40
CA LYS A 99 -18.14 7.71 17.75
C LYS A 99 -17.31 8.41 16.68
N ASN A 100 -17.75 8.40 15.43
CA ASN A 100 -16.98 8.90 14.28
C ASN A 100 -17.49 10.25 13.73
N PHE A 101 -18.74 10.64 14.03
CA PHE A 101 -19.41 11.88 13.60
C PHE A 101 -20.06 12.57 14.79
#